data_AF-A0A956WWF0-F1
#
_entry.id   AF-A0A956WWF0-F1
#
_cell.length_a   1.000
_cell.length_b   1.000
_cell.length_c   1.000
_cell.angle_alpha   90.00
_cell.angle_beta   90.00
_cell.angle_gamma   90.00
#
_symmetry.space_group_name_H-M   'P 1'
#
loop_
_entity.id
_entity.type
_entity.pdbx_description
1 polymer ?
#
loop_
_entity_poly.entity_id
_entity_poly.type
_entity_poly.pdbx_seq_one_letter_code
_entity_poly.pdbx_strand_id
1 'polypeptide(L)'
;LEIRERTGNKRSLDDVLVRTYQDFTLHDRGISDEAFQLVCEEVAGGSLQAFFDDFVRGVAELPFEAYLAKAGLDMTYGYKGDEYGERAAGLGVRVKEEAGRTLVQTVFSDGPAYHADISPGDEIIAVDGFRVGKGTIGDRLGDREIGERVTVTYFRRDELRAVEITLGQRPYNRLDITPVEGVTAEQQAVYTGWLGAE
;
A
#
# COMPACT_ATOMS: atom_id res chain seq x y z
N LEU A 1 6.71 7.59 15.65
CA LEU A 1 6.84 9.05 15.44
C LEU A 1 5.96 9.85 16.42
N GLU A 2 4.72 9.43 16.69
CA GLU A 2 3.85 10.04 17.73
C GLU A 2 4.54 10.24 19.10
N ILE A 3 5.16 9.19 19.66
CA ILE A 3 5.88 9.28 20.96
C ILE A 3 7.00 10.31 20.91
N ARG A 4 7.77 10.33 19.81
CA ARG A 4 8.88 11.27 19.64
C ARG A 4 8.37 12.70 19.62
N GLU A 5 7.31 12.99 18.87
CA GLU A 5 6.72 14.32 18.83
C GLU A 5 6.25 14.79 20.22
N ARG A 6 5.45 13.98 20.92
CA ARG A 6 4.92 14.34 22.25
C ARG A 6 6.00 14.55 23.32
N THR A 7 7.15 13.92 23.13
CA THR A 7 8.24 13.95 24.11
C THR A 7 9.41 14.84 23.68
N GLY A 8 9.28 15.60 22.59
CA GLY A 8 10.38 16.42 22.06
C GLY A 8 11.60 15.58 21.67
N ASN A 9 11.33 14.43 21.05
CA ASN A 9 12.27 13.40 20.60
C ASN A 9 13.11 12.74 21.71
N LYS A 10 12.66 12.82 22.98
CA LYS A 10 13.37 12.22 24.12
C LYS A 10 13.03 10.75 24.36
N ARG A 11 11.87 10.29 23.87
CA ARG A 11 11.41 8.90 23.99
C ARG A 11 10.90 8.38 22.65
N SER A 12 10.81 7.07 22.55
CA SER A 12 10.54 6.33 21.33
C SER A 12 9.76 5.04 21.60
N LEU A 13 9.49 4.27 20.54
CA LEU A 13 8.93 2.93 20.70
C LEU A 13 9.91 2.00 21.43
N ASP A 14 11.22 2.23 21.33
CA ASP A 14 12.21 1.41 22.03
C ASP A 14 12.04 1.52 23.55
N ASP A 15 11.70 2.72 24.06
CA ASP A 15 11.39 2.92 25.48
C ASP A 15 10.15 2.12 25.91
N VAL A 16 9.14 2.02 25.04
CA VAL A 16 7.96 1.16 25.27
C VAL A 16 8.38 -0.30 25.33
N LEU A 17 9.17 -0.77 24.36
CA LEU A 17 9.60 -2.17 24.28
C LEU A 17 10.47 -2.56 25.46
N VAL A 18 11.44 -1.72 25.84
CA VAL A 18 12.30 -1.92 27.01
C VAL A 18 11.46 -2.01 28.27
N ARG A 19 10.51 -1.09 28.45
CA ARG A 19 9.65 -1.10 29.63
C ARG A 19 8.72 -2.31 29.66
N THR A 20 8.13 -2.67 28.52
CA THR A 20 7.29 -3.86 28.40
C THR A 20 8.09 -5.13 28.74
N TYR A 21 9.34 -5.21 28.28
CA TYR A 21 10.24 -6.31 28.63
C TYR A 21 10.55 -6.36 30.13
N GLN A 22 10.84 -5.21 30.74
CA GLN A 22 11.14 -5.11 32.17
C GLN A 22 9.95 -5.46 33.07
N ASP A 23 8.78 -4.91 32.76
CA ASP A 23 7.60 -4.99 33.63
C ASP A 23 6.84 -6.32 33.48
N PHE A 24 6.99 -7.01 32.35
CA PHE A 24 6.24 -8.23 32.05
C PHE A 24 7.15 -9.43 31.76
N THR A 25 7.98 -9.34 30.71
CA THR A 25 8.76 -10.49 30.22
C THR A 25 9.77 -10.99 31.25
N LEU A 26 10.50 -10.10 31.94
CA LEU A 26 11.44 -10.49 33.01
C LEU A 26 10.77 -11.16 34.22
N HIS A 27 9.44 -11.05 34.32
CA HIS A 27 8.64 -11.60 35.40
C HIS A 27 7.78 -12.78 34.94
N ASP A 28 8.05 -13.34 33.75
CA ASP A 28 7.29 -14.43 33.13
C ASP A 28 5.78 -14.12 33.02
N ARG A 29 5.42 -12.85 32.80
CA ARG A 29 4.03 -12.40 32.62
C ARG A 29 3.71 -12.16 31.15
N GLY A 30 2.49 -12.54 30.75
CA GLY A 30 1.92 -12.12 29.47
C GLY A 30 1.54 -10.64 29.49
N ILE A 31 1.47 -10.04 28.29
CA ILE A 31 1.09 -8.63 28.09
C ILE A 31 -0.28 -8.63 27.41
N SER A 32 -1.27 -7.97 28.02
CA SER A 32 -2.57 -7.74 27.38
C SER A 32 -2.53 -6.48 26.51
N ASP A 33 -3.50 -6.34 25.60
CA ASP A 33 -3.62 -5.16 24.73
C ASP A 33 -3.78 -3.87 25.55
N GLU A 34 -4.55 -3.91 26.64
CA GLU A 34 -4.74 -2.78 27.54
C GLU A 34 -3.44 -2.44 28.28
N ALA A 35 -2.70 -3.46 28.74
CA ALA A 35 -1.43 -3.27 29.40
C ALA A 35 -0.39 -2.64 28.45
N PHE A 36 -0.33 -3.09 27.20
CA PHE A 36 0.55 -2.52 26.20
C PHE A 36 0.18 -1.06 25.87
N GLN A 37 -1.11 -0.76 25.70
CA GLN A 37 -1.57 0.62 25.51
C GLN A 37 -1.17 1.50 26.69
N LEU A 38 -1.36 1.05 27.94
CA LEU A 38 -0.97 1.82 29.13
C LEU A 38 0.53 2.13 29.14
N VAL A 39 1.39 1.17 28.82
CA VAL A 39 2.84 1.41 28.73
C VAL A 39 3.14 2.46 27.65
N CYS A 40 2.50 2.38 26.48
CA CYS A 40 2.62 3.38 25.43
C CYS A 40 2.23 4.78 25.90
N GLU A 41 1.09 4.92 26.61
CA GLU A 41 0.59 6.20 27.12
C GLU A 41 1.51 6.81 28.17
N GLU A 42 2.05 5.99 29.07
CA GLU A 42 2.99 6.42 30.10
C GLU A 42 4.35 6.84 29.51
N VAL A 43 4.81 6.16 28.46
CA VAL A 43 6.02 6.57 27.73
C VAL A 43 5.76 7.87 26.96
N ALA A 44 4.63 7.97 26.26
CA ALA A 44 4.24 9.13 25.48
C ALA A 44 3.88 10.37 26.32
N GLY A 45 3.56 10.18 27.60
CA GLY A 45 3.19 11.27 28.51
C GLY A 45 1.75 11.76 28.35
N GLY A 46 0.81 10.88 27.98
CA GLY A 46 -0.60 11.21 27.82
C GLY A 46 -1.38 10.12 27.09
N SER A 47 -2.70 10.25 27.06
CA SER A 47 -3.55 9.22 26.47
C SER A 47 -3.34 9.10 24.95
N LEU A 48 -3.35 7.84 24.48
CA LEU A 48 -3.29 7.41 23.09
C LEU A 48 -4.59 6.70 22.69
N GLN A 49 -5.66 6.85 23.48
CA GLN A 49 -6.93 6.16 23.26
C GLN A 49 -7.43 6.33 21.83
N ALA A 50 -7.49 7.57 21.32
CA ALA A 50 -7.92 7.84 19.95
C ALA A 50 -7.02 7.15 18.91
N PHE A 51 -5.69 7.13 19.12
CA PHE A 51 -4.76 6.44 18.22
C PHE A 51 -5.05 4.93 18.16
N PHE A 52 -5.27 4.30 19.33
CA PHE A 52 -5.58 2.87 19.36
C PHE A 52 -6.98 2.56 18.82
N ASP A 53 -7.96 3.41 19.09
CA ASP A 53 -9.32 3.21 18.60
C ASP A 53 -9.42 3.39 17.08
N ASP A 54 -8.71 4.36 16.51
CA ASP A 54 -8.75 4.63 15.08
C ASP A 54 -7.87 3.65 14.29
N PHE A 55 -6.64 3.38 14.75
CA PHE A 55 -5.60 2.73 13.94
C PHE A 55 -5.21 1.31 14.38
N VAL A 56 -5.66 0.85 15.56
CA VAL A 56 -5.39 -0.52 16.03
C VAL A 56 -6.69 -1.35 16.06
N ARG A 57 -7.75 -0.79 16.65
CA ARG A 57 -9.08 -1.42 16.72
C ARG A 57 -10.00 -0.99 15.59
N GLY A 58 -9.68 0.13 14.95
CA GLY A 58 -10.45 0.73 13.87
C GLY A 58 -9.94 0.34 12.50
N VAL A 59 -10.55 0.97 11.50
CA VAL A 59 -10.23 0.81 10.07
C VAL A 59 -9.85 2.15 9.43
N ALA A 60 -9.53 3.16 10.24
CA ALA A 60 -9.10 4.44 9.74
C ALA A 60 -7.73 4.29 9.08
N GLU A 61 -7.53 5.01 7.96
CA GLU A 61 -6.25 5.03 7.29
C GLU A 61 -5.21 5.78 8.14
N LEU A 62 -4.03 5.19 8.31
CA LEU A 62 -2.94 5.83 9.02
C LEU A 62 -2.44 7.06 8.24
N PRO A 63 -2.34 8.26 8.86
CA PRO A 63 -1.87 9.46 8.19
C PRO A 63 -0.34 9.45 8.05
N PHE A 64 0.20 8.54 7.25
CA PHE A 64 1.64 8.30 7.09
C PHE A 64 2.40 9.57 6.67
N GLU A 65 1.86 10.36 5.75
CA GLU A 65 2.46 11.63 5.31
C GLU A 65 2.68 12.58 6.50
N ALA A 66 1.65 12.77 7.33
CA ALA A 66 1.74 13.64 8.51
C ALA A 66 2.76 13.12 9.54
N TYR A 67 2.88 11.80 9.68
CA TYR A 67 3.89 11.22 10.56
C TYR A 67 5.30 11.39 10.01
N LEU A 68 5.53 11.05 8.75
CA LEU A 68 6.83 11.15 8.07
C LEU A 68 7.33 12.61 7.99
N ALA A 69 6.42 13.57 7.81
CA ALA A 69 6.74 15.00 7.82
C ALA A 69 7.41 15.45 9.13
N LYS A 70 7.14 14.79 10.27
CA LYS A 70 7.78 15.05 11.57
C LYS A 70 9.28 14.73 11.55
N ALA A 71 9.70 13.84 10.64
CA ALA A 71 11.10 13.50 10.39
C ALA A 71 11.65 14.19 9.12
N GLY A 72 10.94 15.18 8.56
CA GLY A 72 11.37 15.85 7.32
C GLY A 72 11.35 14.93 6.11
N LEU A 73 10.44 13.96 6.08
CA LEU A 73 10.27 13.02 4.97
C LEU A 73 8.93 13.26 4.28
N ASP A 74 8.94 13.09 2.97
CA ASP A 74 7.76 13.08 2.11
C ASP A 74 7.59 11.68 1.49
N MET A 75 6.38 11.40 1.04
CA MET A 75 6.00 10.12 0.48
C MET A 75 5.32 10.33 -0.87
N THR A 76 5.85 9.68 -1.91
CA THR A 76 5.32 9.76 -3.27
C THR A 76 4.96 8.39 -3.79
N TYR A 77 3.77 8.29 -4.38
CA TYR A 77 3.27 7.07 -4.98
C TYR A 77 3.50 7.08 -6.48
N GLY A 78 3.79 5.91 -7.04
CA GLY A 78 4.00 5.78 -8.47
C GLY A 78 3.82 4.36 -8.98
N TYR A 79 4.26 4.17 -10.22
CA TYR A 79 4.23 2.89 -10.92
C TYR A 79 5.64 2.51 -11.39
N LYS A 80 6.01 1.24 -11.27
CA LYS A 80 7.28 0.70 -11.78
C LYS A 80 7.17 -0.79 -12.06
N GLY A 81 7.71 -1.21 -13.22
CA GLY A 81 8.22 -2.56 -13.43
C GLY A 81 7.21 -3.73 -13.38
N ASP A 82 6.06 -3.62 -14.04
CA ASP A 82 5.19 -4.77 -14.34
C ASP A 82 4.68 -4.73 -15.80
N GLU A 83 3.73 -5.59 -16.16
CA GLU A 83 3.16 -5.68 -17.52
C GLU A 83 2.58 -4.38 -18.09
N TYR A 84 2.35 -3.36 -17.25
CA TYR A 84 1.82 -2.05 -17.64
C TYR A 84 2.86 -0.93 -17.56
N GLY A 85 4.06 -1.20 -17.01
CA GLY A 85 5.10 -0.20 -16.82
C GLY A 85 4.66 0.94 -15.90
N GLU A 86 4.96 2.18 -16.28
CA GLU A 86 4.68 3.39 -15.48
C GLU A 86 3.26 3.97 -15.67
N ARG A 87 2.39 3.28 -16.42
CA ARG A 87 1.07 3.78 -16.82
C ARG A 87 0.06 3.73 -15.68
N ALA A 88 -0.76 4.77 -15.52
CA ALA A 88 -1.78 4.79 -14.47
C ALA A 88 -3.05 4.00 -14.83
N ALA A 89 -3.44 3.98 -16.10
CA ALA A 89 -4.65 3.31 -16.56
C ALA A 89 -4.45 1.79 -16.67
N GLY A 90 -5.46 1.02 -16.27
CA GLY A 90 -5.42 -0.44 -16.38
C GLY A 90 -6.77 -1.11 -16.25
N LEU A 91 -6.77 -2.43 -16.45
CA LEU A 91 -7.96 -3.27 -16.44
C LEU A 91 -8.42 -3.65 -15.03
N GLY A 92 -7.64 -3.36 -13.98
CA GLY A 92 -7.97 -3.83 -12.63
C GLY A 92 -7.76 -5.34 -12.43
N VAL A 93 -6.77 -5.93 -13.12
CA VAL A 93 -6.37 -7.33 -12.92
C VAL A 93 -4.86 -7.47 -12.70
N ARG A 94 -4.45 -8.57 -12.07
CA ARG A 94 -3.10 -9.14 -12.23
C ARG A 94 -3.20 -10.40 -13.07
N VAL A 95 -2.30 -10.57 -14.04
CA VAL A 95 -2.27 -11.76 -14.88
C VAL A 95 -1.03 -12.61 -14.61
N LYS A 96 -1.16 -13.91 -14.81
CA LYS A 96 -0.05 -14.86 -14.83
C LYS A 96 0.05 -15.51 -16.19
N GLU A 97 1.26 -15.92 -16.55
CA GLU A 97 1.47 -16.77 -17.71
C GLU A 97 1.52 -18.23 -17.24
N GLU A 98 0.74 -19.09 -17.89
CA GLU A 98 0.72 -20.53 -17.61
C GLU A 98 0.56 -21.29 -18.93
N ALA A 99 1.54 -22.13 -19.27
CA ALA A 99 1.58 -22.88 -20.53
C ALA A 99 1.34 -22.00 -21.79
N GLY A 100 1.88 -20.78 -21.79
CA GLY A 100 1.71 -19.82 -22.89
C GLY A 100 0.35 -19.09 -22.93
N ARG A 101 -0.52 -19.33 -21.94
CA ARG A 101 -1.81 -18.65 -21.78
C ARG A 101 -1.69 -17.51 -20.79
N THR A 102 -2.44 -16.43 -21.01
CA THR A 102 -2.48 -15.26 -20.11
C THR A 102 -3.73 -15.34 -19.25
N LEU A 103 -3.58 -15.86 -18.03
CA LEU A 103 -4.68 -16.12 -17.12
C LEU A 103 -4.82 -15.00 -16.10
N VAL A 104 -6.04 -14.56 -15.85
CA VAL A 104 -6.37 -13.65 -14.75
C VAL A 104 -6.07 -14.36 -13.44
N GLN A 105 -5.12 -13.84 -12.67
CA GLN A 105 -4.76 -14.36 -11.34
C GLN A 105 -5.55 -13.64 -10.25
N THR A 106 -5.72 -12.33 -10.38
CA THR A 106 -6.41 -11.48 -9.40
C THR A 106 -7.27 -10.48 -10.14
N VAL A 107 -8.46 -10.24 -9.60
CA VAL A 107 -9.32 -9.12 -9.99
C VAL A 107 -9.40 -8.21 -8.78
N PHE A 108 -9.04 -6.94 -8.94
CA PHE A 108 -9.11 -5.98 -7.84
C PHE A 108 -10.58 -5.61 -7.58
N SER A 109 -11.00 -5.73 -6.32
CA SER A 109 -12.35 -5.33 -5.87
C SER A 109 -12.64 -3.88 -6.25
N ASP A 110 -13.88 -3.61 -6.62
CA ASP A 110 -14.35 -2.28 -7.09
C ASP A 110 -13.52 -1.71 -8.27
N GLY A 111 -12.75 -2.56 -8.95
CA GLY A 111 -11.95 -2.21 -10.10
C GLY A 111 -12.69 -2.39 -11.44
N PRO A 112 -12.09 -1.94 -12.56
CA PRO A 112 -12.69 -2.05 -13.88
C PRO A 112 -13.13 -3.46 -14.29
N ALA A 113 -12.23 -4.44 -14.15
CA ALA A 113 -12.51 -5.84 -14.46
C ALA A 113 -13.58 -6.44 -13.55
N TYR A 114 -13.65 -6.02 -12.28
CA TYR A 114 -14.69 -6.45 -11.35
C TYR A 114 -16.08 -6.02 -11.86
N HIS A 115 -16.22 -4.74 -12.24
CA HIS A 115 -17.47 -4.22 -12.80
C HIS A 115 -17.85 -4.81 -14.17
N ALA A 116 -16.88 -5.36 -14.88
CA ALA A 116 -17.06 -6.01 -16.18
C ALA A 116 -17.25 -7.55 -16.09
N ASP A 117 -17.47 -8.10 -14.90
CA ASP A 117 -17.60 -9.56 -14.66
C ASP A 117 -16.40 -10.37 -15.17
N ILE A 118 -15.18 -9.81 -15.16
CA ILE A 118 -13.97 -10.62 -15.35
C ILE A 118 -13.66 -11.33 -14.03
N SER A 119 -13.25 -12.60 -14.10
CA SER A 119 -13.02 -13.47 -12.94
C SER A 119 -11.62 -14.09 -12.98
N PRO A 120 -11.03 -14.43 -11.81
CA PRO A 120 -9.84 -15.27 -11.76
C PRO A 120 -10.05 -16.58 -12.53
N GLY A 121 -9.04 -16.95 -13.33
CA GLY A 121 -9.08 -18.11 -14.22
C GLY A 121 -9.57 -17.83 -15.64
N ASP A 122 -10.13 -16.65 -15.91
CA ASP A 122 -10.40 -16.22 -17.29
C ASP A 122 -9.07 -16.07 -18.06
N GLU A 123 -9.04 -16.49 -19.32
CA GLU A 123 -7.88 -16.33 -20.20
C GLU A 123 -8.09 -15.12 -21.10
N ILE A 124 -7.31 -14.06 -20.90
CA ILE A 124 -7.35 -12.89 -21.79
C ILE A 124 -6.53 -13.21 -23.04
N ILE A 125 -7.16 -13.09 -24.21
CA ILE A 125 -6.51 -13.38 -25.49
C ILE A 125 -6.36 -12.17 -26.39
N ALA A 126 -7.22 -11.15 -26.25
CA ALA A 126 -7.12 -9.93 -27.04
C ALA A 126 -7.66 -8.68 -26.32
N VAL A 127 -7.12 -7.52 -26.70
CA VAL A 127 -7.62 -6.19 -26.34
C VAL A 127 -7.79 -5.35 -27.60
N ASP A 128 -8.99 -4.80 -27.80
CA ASP A 128 -9.42 -4.09 -29.02
C ASP A 128 -9.17 -4.91 -30.30
N GLY A 129 -9.37 -6.23 -30.23
CA GLY A 129 -9.18 -7.15 -31.36
C GLY A 129 -7.73 -7.57 -31.65
N PHE A 130 -6.74 -7.09 -30.89
CA PHE A 130 -5.34 -7.48 -31.05
C PHE A 130 -4.94 -8.49 -29.98
N ARG A 131 -4.22 -9.52 -30.41
CA ARG A 131 -3.73 -10.57 -29.51
C ARG A 131 -2.81 -9.97 -28.43
N VAL A 132 -3.03 -10.37 -27.18
CA VAL A 132 -2.18 -9.98 -26.05
C VAL A 132 -1.65 -11.20 -25.30
N GLY A 133 -0.53 -11.02 -24.62
CA GLY A 133 0.00 -11.93 -23.62
C GLY A 133 0.34 -11.19 -22.34
N LYS A 134 0.81 -11.88 -21.29
CA LYS A 134 1.23 -11.24 -20.03
C LYS A 134 2.19 -10.07 -20.28
N GLY A 135 3.22 -10.27 -21.10
CA GLY A 135 4.21 -9.23 -21.39
C GLY A 135 3.75 -8.11 -22.31
N THR A 136 2.58 -8.21 -22.96
CA THR A 136 2.15 -7.24 -23.98
C THR A 136 0.78 -6.62 -23.71
N ILE A 137 0.05 -7.08 -22.69
CA ILE A 137 -1.29 -6.56 -22.38
C ILE A 137 -1.26 -5.08 -22.01
N GLY A 138 -0.28 -4.64 -21.21
CA GLY A 138 -0.17 -3.24 -20.85
C GLY A 138 0.40 -2.38 -21.98
N ASP A 139 1.34 -2.89 -22.77
CA ASP A 139 1.77 -2.22 -24.00
C ASP A 139 0.61 -2.00 -24.98
N ARG A 140 -0.33 -2.95 -25.04
CA ARG A 140 -1.52 -2.83 -25.88
C ARG A 140 -2.47 -1.72 -25.42
N LEU A 141 -2.47 -1.40 -24.13
CA LEU A 141 -3.16 -0.20 -23.62
C LEU A 141 -2.43 1.09 -24.02
N GLY A 142 -1.18 1.05 -24.48
CA GLY A 142 -0.50 2.21 -25.08
C GLY A 142 -0.54 3.46 -24.19
N ASP A 143 -1.01 4.57 -24.75
CA ASP A 143 -1.17 5.87 -24.06
C ASP A 143 -2.61 6.11 -23.60
N ARG A 144 -3.43 5.05 -23.48
CA ARG A 144 -4.82 5.16 -23.04
C ARG A 144 -4.91 5.76 -21.64
N GLU A 145 -5.90 6.62 -21.45
CA GLU A 145 -6.15 7.29 -20.17
C GLU A 145 -7.22 6.59 -19.33
N ILE A 146 -7.28 6.97 -18.05
CA ILE A 146 -8.36 6.55 -17.15
C ILE A 146 -9.69 7.07 -17.70
N GLY A 147 -10.71 6.22 -17.73
CA GLY A 147 -12.03 6.52 -18.28
C GLY A 147 -12.20 6.15 -19.76
N GLU A 148 -11.11 5.85 -20.49
CA GLU A 148 -11.24 5.28 -21.83
C GLU A 148 -11.76 3.85 -21.80
N ARG A 149 -12.42 3.41 -22.87
CA ARG A 149 -13.00 2.07 -22.98
C ARG A 149 -12.21 1.20 -23.94
N VAL A 150 -12.05 -0.06 -23.57
CA VAL A 150 -11.44 -1.09 -24.41
C VAL A 150 -12.31 -2.34 -24.43
N THR A 151 -12.30 -3.07 -25.54
CA THR A 151 -12.93 -4.39 -25.62
C THR A 151 -11.92 -5.46 -25.24
N VAL A 152 -12.20 -6.22 -24.18
CA VAL A 152 -11.41 -7.38 -23.77
C VAL A 152 -12.07 -8.65 -24.26
N THR A 153 -11.36 -9.43 -25.06
CA THR A 153 -11.77 -10.76 -25.49
C THR A 153 -11.06 -11.81 -24.67
N TYR A 154 -11.83 -12.72 -24.08
CA TYR A 154 -11.32 -13.73 -23.14
C TYR A 154 -12.06 -15.05 -23.27
N PHE A 155 -11.42 -16.14 -22.84
CA PHE A 155 -12.10 -17.41 -22.62
C PHE A 155 -12.46 -17.58 -21.14
N ARG A 156 -13.70 -17.96 -20.87
CA ARG A 156 -14.10 -18.53 -19.59
C ARG A 156 -14.35 -20.02 -19.80
N ARG A 157 -13.42 -20.84 -19.31
CA ARG A 157 -13.36 -22.28 -19.67
C ARG A 157 -13.25 -22.40 -21.19
N ASP A 158 -14.27 -22.93 -21.87
CA ASP A 158 -14.30 -23.13 -23.32
C ASP A 158 -15.16 -22.09 -24.07
N GLU A 159 -15.76 -21.15 -23.36
CA GLU A 159 -16.63 -20.13 -23.96
C GLU A 159 -15.84 -18.85 -24.27
N LEU A 160 -15.83 -18.46 -25.54
CA LEU A 160 -15.27 -17.18 -25.97
C LEU A 160 -16.25 -16.05 -25.65
N ARG A 161 -15.77 -15.05 -24.92
CA ARG A 161 -16.54 -13.87 -24.51
C ARG A 161 -15.80 -12.60 -24.89
N ALA A 162 -16.55 -11.52 -25.02
CA ALA A 162 -16.01 -10.18 -25.17
C ALA A 162 -16.79 -9.23 -24.25
N VAL A 163 -16.08 -8.33 -23.59
CA VAL A 163 -16.69 -7.33 -22.70
C VAL A 163 -15.99 -5.98 -22.88
N GLU A 164 -16.76 -4.90 -22.79
CA GLU A 164 -16.23 -3.55 -22.77
C GLU A 164 -15.85 -3.19 -21.33
N ILE A 165 -14.62 -2.72 -21.14
CA ILE A 165 -14.08 -2.30 -19.84
C ILE A 165 -13.67 -0.83 -19.93
N THR A 166 -14.20 -0.01 -19.02
CA THR A 166 -13.72 1.36 -18.81
C THR A 166 -12.48 1.32 -17.93
N LEU A 167 -11.32 1.73 -18.47
CA LEU A 167 -10.05 1.72 -17.76
C LEU A 167 -10.11 2.56 -16.48
N GLY A 168 -9.54 2.02 -15.41
CA GLY A 168 -9.48 2.67 -14.10
C GLY A 168 -8.04 2.93 -13.69
N GLN A 169 -7.89 3.69 -12.61
CA GLN A 169 -6.59 3.85 -11.97
C GLN A 169 -6.12 2.50 -11.41
N ARG A 170 -4.89 2.13 -11.72
CA ARG A 170 -4.23 0.97 -11.13
C ARG A 170 -3.84 1.27 -9.69
N PRO A 171 -3.79 0.27 -8.80
CA PRO A 171 -3.12 0.43 -7.52
C PRO A 171 -1.65 0.80 -7.74
N TYR A 172 -1.16 1.81 -7.03
CA TYR A 172 0.26 2.14 -7.03
C TYR A 172 1.08 0.92 -6.58
N ASN A 173 2.16 0.64 -7.29
CA ASN A 173 3.06 -0.48 -6.99
C ASN A 173 4.48 0.00 -6.61
N ARG A 174 4.66 1.32 -6.54
CA ARG A 174 5.88 1.97 -6.08
C ARG A 174 5.53 3.03 -5.04
N LEU A 175 6.33 3.05 -3.99
CA LEU A 175 6.32 4.05 -2.94
C LEU A 175 7.76 4.52 -2.75
N ASP A 176 8.01 5.82 -2.92
CA ASP A 176 9.29 6.44 -2.60
C ASP A 176 9.10 7.33 -1.37
N ILE A 177 10.01 7.20 -0.39
CA ILE A 177 10.08 8.09 0.78
C ILE A 177 11.38 8.87 0.67
N THR A 178 11.30 10.18 0.64
CA THR A 178 12.45 11.06 0.38
C THR A 178 12.51 12.24 1.34
N PRO A 179 13.69 12.74 1.70
CA PRO A 179 13.81 13.97 2.48
C PRO A 179 13.17 15.16 1.76
N VAL A 180 12.48 16.03 2.50
CA VAL A 180 11.98 17.31 1.97
C VAL A 180 13.12 18.33 1.81
N GLU A 181 12.91 19.32 0.94
CA GLU A 181 13.82 20.47 0.89
C GLU A 181 13.66 21.34 2.15
N GLY A 182 14.77 21.88 2.67
CA GLY A 182 14.73 22.81 3.80
C GLY A 182 14.36 22.17 5.14
N VAL A 183 14.81 20.95 5.41
CA VAL A 183 14.59 20.23 6.69
C VAL A 183 14.96 21.12 7.90
N THR A 184 14.04 21.26 8.83
CA THR A 184 14.27 22.00 10.08
C THR A 184 15.18 21.22 11.04
N ALA A 185 15.82 21.93 11.98
CA ALA A 185 16.65 21.27 13.00
C ALA A 185 15.86 20.25 13.85
N GLU A 186 14.58 20.51 14.11
CA GLU A 186 13.69 19.60 14.83
C GLU A 186 13.41 18.33 14.03
N GLN A 187 13.07 18.47 12.75
CA GLN A 187 12.86 17.33 11.85
C GLN A 187 14.13 16.49 11.69
N GLN A 188 15.29 17.14 11.53
CA GLN A 188 16.57 16.44 11.44
C GLN A 188 16.87 15.66 12.74
N ALA A 189 16.61 16.25 13.91
CA ALA A 189 16.80 15.57 15.18
C ALA A 189 15.90 14.33 15.30
N VAL A 190 14.62 14.44 14.88
CA VAL A 190 13.69 13.29 14.85
C VAL A 190 14.16 12.23 13.86
N TYR A 191 14.60 12.61 12.65
CA TYR A 191 15.11 11.72 11.62
C TYR A 191 16.32 10.91 12.11
N THR A 192 17.37 11.59 12.59
CA THR A 192 18.58 10.96 13.12
C THR A 192 18.26 10.09 14.34
N GLY A 193 17.45 10.60 15.27
CA GLY A 193 17.05 9.84 16.45
C GLY A 193 16.21 8.60 16.13
N TRP A 194 15.45 8.61 15.03
CA TRP A 194 14.61 7.49 14.60
C TRP A 194 15.38 6.45 13.79
N LEU A 195 16.13 6.87 12.77
CA LEU A 195 16.80 5.96 11.84
C LEU A 195 18.23 5.60 12.26
N GLY A 196 18.78 6.26 13.29
CA GLY A 196 20.18 6.08 13.70
C GLY A 196 21.19 6.52 12.64
N ALA A 197 20.76 7.36 11.69
CA ALA A 197 21.58 7.86 10.60
C ALA A 197 22.37 9.10 11.05
N GLU A 198 23.70 9.02 10.95
CA GLU A 198 24.63 10.16 11.11
C GLU A 198 24.56 11.15 9.95
#